data_AF-A0A2H0MWY7-F1
#
_entry.id   AF-A0A2H0MWY7-F1
#
_cell.length_a   1.000
_cell.length_b   1.000
_cell.length_c   1.000
_cell.angle_alpha   90.00
_cell.angle_beta   90.00
_cell.angle_gamma   90.00
#
_symmetry.space_group_name_H-M   'P 1'
#
loop_
_entity.id
_entity.type
_entity.pdbx_description
1 polymer ?
#
loop_
_entity_poly.entity_id
_entity_poly.type
_entity_poly.pdbx_seq_one_letter_code
_entity_poly.pdbx_strand_id
1 'polypeptide(L)' 'MFYQVRIFKSDGELEKTIESEELSKKFWDEFYNSENSITLVSNGKTQTPRWVKERLDAEFPVAVES' A
#
# COMPACT_ATOMS: atom_id res chain seq x y z
N MET A 1 8.77 -16.33 6.26
CA MET A 1 9.53 -16.78 7.44
C MET A 1 10.53 -15.67 7.77
N PHE A 2 10.53 -15.16 9.00
CA PHE A 2 11.49 -14.12 9.41
C PHE A 2 12.75 -14.78 9.95
N TYR A 3 13.92 -14.25 9.60
CA TYR A 3 15.22 -14.76 10.06
C TYR A 3 15.86 -13.74 11.00
N GLN A 4 16.61 -14.23 11.98
CA GLN A 4 17.38 -13.38 12.88
C GLN A 4 18.36 -12.52 12.07
N VAL A 5 18.40 -11.21 12.37
CA VAL A 5 19.30 -10.27 11.70
C VAL A 5 20.36 -9.80 12.70
N ARG A 6 21.61 -9.83 12.28
CA ARG A 6 22.74 -9.30 13.06
C ARG A 6 23.24 -8.03 12.40
N ILE A 7 23.27 -6.96 13.17
CA ILE A 7 23.77 -5.65 12.76
C ILE A 7 25.17 -5.54 13.37
N PHE A 8 26.15 -5.31 12.51
CA PHE A 8 27.52 -5.08 12.88
C PHE A 8 27.84 -3.60 12.70
N LYS A 9 28.69 -3.08 13.58
CA LYS A 9 29.29 -1.76 13.43
C LYS A 9 30.29 -1.76 12.27
N SER A 10 30.75 -0.57 11.89
CA SER A 10 31.78 -0.39 10.86
C SER A 10 33.14 -1.01 11.22
N ASP A 11 33.41 -1.23 12.50
CA ASP A 11 34.60 -1.93 13.02
C ASP A 11 34.46 -3.46 13.01
N GLY A 12 33.30 -3.99 12.63
CA GLY A 12 33.01 -5.42 12.59
C GLY A 12 32.54 -6.01 13.93
N GLU A 13 32.41 -5.21 14.99
CA GLU A 13 31.81 -5.67 16.25
C GLU A 13 30.30 -5.85 16.09
N LEU A 14 29.74 -6.86 16.77
CA LEU A 14 28.31 -7.09 16.81
C LEU A 14 27.65 -5.96 17.61
N GLU A 15 26.85 -5.14 16.94
CA GLU A 15 26.13 -4.04 17.57
C GLU A 15 24.82 -4.51 18.18
N LYS A 16 24.06 -5.27 17.40
CA LYS A 16 22.71 -5.69 17.76
C LYS A 16 22.33 -6.96 17.04
N THR A 17 21.59 -7.80 17.73
CA THR A 17 20.88 -8.92 17.13
C THR A 17 19.39 -8.67 17.28
N ILE A 18 18.66 -8.77 16.18
CA ILE A 18 17.21 -8.65 16.14
C ILE A 18 16.65 -10.04 15.89
N GLU A 19 15.88 -10.53 16.86
CA GLU A 19 15.27 -11.85 16.78
C GLU A 19 14.16 -11.90 15.74
N SER A 20 13.90 -13.09 15.21
CA SER A 20 12.83 -13.36 14.24
C SER A 20 11.45 -12.92 14.76
N GLU A 21 11.19 -13.11 16.05
CA GLU A 21 9.94 -12.72 16.71
C GLU A 21 9.75 -11.20 16.70
N GLU A 22 10.80 -10.43 16.99
CA GLU A 22 10.75 -8.96 16.98
C GLU A 22 10.50 -8.42 15.56
N LEU A 23 11.11 -9.03 14.55
CA LEU A 23 10.89 -8.69 13.15
C LEU A 23 9.46 -9.00 12.70
N SER A 24 8.95 -10.17 13.08
CA SER A 24 7.57 -10.55 12.80
C SER A 24 6.59 -9.55 13.41
N LYS A 25 6.81 -9.18 14.67
CA LYS A 25 5.94 -8.21 15.36
C LYS A 25 5.96 -6.85 14.67
N LYS A 26 7.14 -6.30 14.37
CA LYS A 26 7.28 -5.02 13.66
C LYS A 26 6.59 -5.04 12.30
N PHE A 27 6.78 -6.12 11.54
CA PHE A 27 6.15 -6.27 10.23
C PHE A 27 4.63 -6.21 10.32
N TRP A 28 4.02 -6.97 11.25
CA TRP A 28 2.57 -6.99 11.39
C TRP A 28 2.02 -5.69 11.97
N ASP A 29 2.71 -5.06 12.93
CA ASP A 29 2.34 -3.76 13.45
C ASP A 29 2.30 -2.70 12.34
N GLU A 30 3.32 -2.66 11.47
CA GLU A 30 3.36 -1.75 10.34
C GLU A 30 2.32 -2.09 9.27
N PHE A 31 2.12 -3.38 9.00
CA PHE A 31 1.07 -3.85 8.10
C PHE A 31 -0.32 -3.37 8.55
N TYR A 32 -0.70 -3.62 9.81
CA TYR A 32 -2.01 -3.19 10.32
C TYR A 32 -2.16 -1.66 10.37
N ASN A 33 -1.09 -0.92 10.70
CA ASN A 33 -1.12 0.54 10.68
C ASN A 33 -1.26 1.10 9.26
N SER A 34 -0.55 0.51 8.29
CA SER A 34 -0.67 0.91 6.88
C SER A 34 -2.04 0.53 6.30
N GLU A 35 -2.57 -0.65 6.62
CA GLU A 35 -3.91 -1.08 6.20
C GLU A 35 -5.00 -0.18 6.79
N ASN A 36 -4.87 0.21 8.07
CA ASN A 36 -5.78 1.17 8.69
C ASN A 36 -5.72 2.57 8.04
N SER A 37 -4.57 2.95 7.45
CA SER A 37 -4.45 4.18 6.68
C SER A 37 -5.13 4.10 5.30
N ILE A 38 -5.33 2.89 4.77
CA ILE A 38 -6.04 2.62 3.52
C ILE A 38 -7.54 2.56 3.83
N THR A 39 -8.16 3.71 3.98
CA THR A 39 -9.64 3.80 4.07
C THR A 39 -10.28 3.54 2.71
N LEU A 40 -11.56 3.15 2.68
CA LEU A 40 -12.35 2.96 1.44
C LEU A 40 -12.33 4.18 0.49
N VAL A 41 -11.94 5.35 1.02
CA VAL A 41 -11.82 6.63 0.30
C VAL A 41 -10.43 6.84 -0.34
N SER A 42 -9.41 6.09 0.11
CA SER A 42 -8.02 6.20 -0.37
C SER A 42 -7.75 5.45 -1.68
N ASN A 43 -8.56 4.42 -1.98
CA ASN A 43 -8.68 3.88 -3.34
C ASN A 43 -9.52 4.86 -4.15
N GLY A 44 -8.90 6.00 -4.45
CA GLY A 44 -9.51 7.09 -5.19
C GLY A 44 -10.22 6.53 -6.40
N LYS A 45 -11.51 6.85 -6.54
CA LYS A 45 -12.05 7.11 -7.87
C LYS A 45 -11.05 8.08 -8.48
N THR A 46 -10.20 7.59 -9.38
CA THR A 46 -9.43 8.45 -10.27
C THR A 46 -10.49 9.36 -10.85
N GLN A 47 -10.46 10.64 -10.46
CA GLN A 47 -11.51 11.57 -10.80
C GLN A 47 -11.39 11.74 -12.30
N THR A 48 -12.20 10.99 -13.05
CA THR A 48 -12.09 10.91 -14.50
C THR A 48 -12.17 12.34 -15.01
N PRO A 49 -11.13 12.85 -15.71
CA PRO A 49 -11.14 14.22 -16.17
C PRO A 49 -12.40 14.46 -16.99
N ARG A 50 -13.03 15.62 -16.78
CA ARG A 50 -14.35 15.93 -17.37
C ARG A 50 -14.39 15.70 -18.88
N TRP A 51 -13.30 16.02 -19.59
CA TRP A 51 -13.17 15.83 -21.04
C TRP A 51 -13.22 14.36 -21.47
N VAL A 52 -12.72 13.42 -20.65
CA VAL A 52 -12.76 11.98 -20.93
C VAL A 52 -14.21 11.48 -20.85
N LYS A 53 -14.95 11.94 -19.84
CA LYS A 53 -16.36 11.59 -19.68
C LYS A 53 -17.21 12.15 -20.84
N GLU A 54 -17.03 13.44 -21.17
CA GLU A 54 -17.75 14.08 -22.28
C GLU A 54 -17.50 13.38 -23.63
N ARG A 55 -16.27 12.92 -23.87
CA ARG A 55 -15.94 12.15 -25.07
C ARG A 55 -16.61 10.78 -25.10
N LEU A 56 -16.59 10.06 -23.97
CA LEU A 56 -17.23 8.74 -23.87
C LEU A 56 -18.75 8.83 -23.99
N ASP A 57 -19.38 9.85 -23.40
CA ASP A 57 -20.82 10.10 -23.51
C ASP A 57 -21.24 10.42 -24.96
N ALA A 58 -20.36 11.05 -25.74
CA ALA A 58 -20.59 11.30 -27.17
C ALA A 58 -20.37 10.06 -28.05
N GLU A 59 -19.43 9.19 -27.68
CA GLU A 59 -19.07 7.97 -28.43
C GLU A 59 -20.03 6.80 -28.12
N PHE A 60 -20.59 6.76 -26.92
CA PHE A 60 -21.53 5.74 -26.46
C PHE A 60 -22.78 6.37 -25.83
N PRO A 61 -23.66 6.98 -26.62
CA PRO A 61 -24.94 7.47 -26.11
C PRO A 61 -25.76 6.28 -25.60
N VAL A 62 -26.16 6.33 -24.33
CA VAL A 62 -27.04 5.31 -23.75
C VAL A 62 -28.36 5.33 -24.54
N ALA A 63 -28.67 4.24 -25.22
CA ALA A 63 -29.95 4.08 -25.87
C ALA A 63 -31.04 4.11 -24.78
N VAL A 64 -31.87 5.15 -24.81
CA VAL A 64 -33.10 5.20 -24.01
C VAL A 64 -34.07 4.22 -24.67
N GLU A 65 -34.07 2.98 -24.19
CA GLU A 65 -35.12 2.03 -24.55
C GLU A 65 -36.48 2.65 -24.17
N SER A 66 -37.34 2.79 -25.17
CA SER A 66 -38.67 3.40 -25.09
C SER A 66 -39.74 2.34 -24.84
#